data_AF-X1KLH1-F1
#
_entry.id   AF-X1KLH1-F1
#
_cell.length_a   1.000
_cell.length_b   1.000
_cell.length_c   1.000
_cell.angle_alpha   90.00
_cell.angle_beta   90.00
_cell.angle_gamma   90.00
#
_symmetry.space_group_name_H-M   'P 1'
#
loop_
_entity.id
_entity.type
_entity.pdbx_description
1 polymer ?
#
loop_
_entity_poly.entity_id
_entity_poly.type
_entity_poly.pdbx_seq_one_letter_code
_entity_poly.pdbx_strand_id
1 'polypeptide(L)' 'MYPRISIVMPSFNQGKYIEESIKSVLDQNYPNLEFMVLDGGSTDGSREIIERYADKL' A
#
# COMPACT_ATOMS: atom_id res chain seq x y z
N MET A 1 -15.27 -0.32 20.10
CA MET A 1 -13.92 0.16 19.73
C MET A 1 -13.34 -0.88 18.79
N TYR A 2 -12.95 -0.50 17.57
CA TYR A 2 -12.28 -1.41 16.65
C TYR A 2 -10.78 -1.49 17.03
N PRO A 3 -10.18 -2.69 17.13
CA PRO A 3 -8.74 -2.81 17.39
C PRO A 3 -7.93 -2.12 16.29
N ARG A 4 -6.70 -1.70 16.57
CA ARG A 4 -5.83 -1.22 15.50
C ARG A 4 -5.32 -2.41 14.69
N ILE A 5 -5.41 -2.30 13.37
CA ILE A 5 -4.80 -3.26 12.44
C ILE A 5 -3.69 -2.54 11.70
N SER A 6 -2.47 -3.08 11.77
CA SER A 6 -1.32 -2.58 11.02
C SER A 6 -1.01 -3.54 9.88
N ILE A 7 -0.98 -3.04 8.66
CA ILE A 7 -0.62 -3.80 7.45
C ILE A 7 0.70 -3.25 6.93
N VAL A 8 1.67 -4.14 6.72
CA VAL A 8 2.95 -3.82 6.09
C VAL A 8 3.05 -4.60 4.80
N MET A 9 3.23 -3.88 3.70
CA MET A 9 3.34 -4.43 2.36
C MET A 9 4.74 -4.18 1.79
N PRO A 10 5.70 -5.09 2.00
CA PRO A 10 6.96 -5.03 1.28
C PRO A 10 6.72 -5.32 -0.20
N SER A 11 7.30 -4.51 -1.08
CA SER A 11 7.13 -4.62 -2.53
C SER A 11 8.46 -4.44 -3.24
N PHE A 12 8.72 -5.24 -4.26
CA PHE A 12 9.85 -5.09 -5.17
C PHE A 12 9.44 -5.54 -6.57
N ASN A 13 9.55 -4.64 -7.54
CA ASN A 13 9.17 -4.83 -8.93
C ASN A 13 7.76 -5.43 -9.12
N GLN A 14 6.76 -4.77 -8.54
CA GLN A 14 5.34 -5.16 -8.61
C GLN A 14 4.48 -4.14 -9.36
N GLY A 15 5.03 -3.40 -10.34
CA GLY A 15 4.34 -2.28 -11.00
C GLY A 15 3.00 -2.68 -11.61
N LYS A 16 2.87 -3.94 -12.04
CA LYS A 16 1.62 -4.50 -12.59
C LYS A 16 0.53 -4.75 -11.53
N TYR A 17 0.88 -4.97 -10.27
CA TYR A 17 -0.04 -5.49 -9.24
C TYR A 17 -0.19 -4.59 -8.01
N ILE A 18 0.77 -3.69 -7.78
CA ILE A 18 0.84 -2.92 -6.53
C ILE A 18 -0.35 -1.97 -6.38
N GLU A 19 -0.87 -1.40 -7.47
CA GLU A 19 -2.03 -0.51 -7.42
C GLU A 19 -3.31 -1.25 -6.98
N GLU A 20 -3.57 -2.43 -7.53
CA GLU A 20 -4.71 -3.26 -7.17
C GLU A 20 -4.61 -3.71 -5.70
N SER A 21 -3.40 -4.05 -5.27
CA SER A 21 -3.13 -4.47 -3.88
C SER A 21 -3.40 -3.34 -2.90
N ILE A 22 -2.90 -2.13 -3.17
CA ILE A 22 -3.16 -0.93 -2.34
C ILE A 22 -4.66 -0.64 -2.27
N LYS A 23 -5.36 -0.63 -3.40
CA LYS A 23 -6.81 -0.39 -3.44
C LYS A 23 -7.58 -1.44 -2.62
N SER A 24 -7.24 -2.71 -2.75
CA SER A 24 -7.92 -3.79 -2.01
C SER A 24 -7.83 -3.65 -0.48
N VAL A 25 -6.77 -3.01 0.02
CA VAL A 25 -6.61 -2.70 1.45
C VAL A 25 -7.43 -1.47 1.83
N LEU A 26 -7.28 -0.38 1.07
CA LEU A 26 -7.96 0.88 1.35
C LEU A 26 -9.49 0.78 1.23
N ASP A 27 -9.99 0.04 0.25
CA ASP A 27 -11.42 -0.10 -0.04
C ASP A 27 -12.20 -0.88 1.04
N GLN A 28 -11.50 -1.53 1.99
CA GLN A 28 -12.14 -2.15 3.15
C GLN A 28 -12.73 -1.14 4.14
N ASN A 29 -12.31 0.14 4.07
CA ASN A 29 -12.79 1.22 4.92
C ASN A 29 -12.72 0.89 6.42
N TYR A 30 -11.68 0.17 6.86
CA TYR A 30 -11.51 -0.18 8.26
C TYR A 30 -11.13 1.05 9.10
N PRO A 31 -11.88 1.39 10.15
CA PRO A 31 -11.78 2.69 10.81
C PRO A 31 -10.53 2.90 11.69
N ASN A 32 -9.73 1.87 11.93
CA ASN A 32 -8.51 1.95 12.75
C ASN A 32 -7.34 1.22 12.07
N LEU A 33 -7.12 1.54 10.80
CA LEU A 33 -6.08 0.98 9.95
C LEU A 33 -4.81 1.84 10.00
N GLU A 34 -3.66 1.19 10.11
CA GLU A 34 -2.35 1.73 9.80
C GLU A 34 -1.81 0.92 8.61
N PHE A 35 -1.44 1.57 7.51
CA PHE A 35 -1.05 0.87 6.29
C PHE A 35 0.24 1.45 5.72
N MET A 36 1.28 0.62 5.65
CA MET A 36 2.60 1.00 5.16
C MET A 36 2.99 0.14 3.96
N VAL A 37 3.45 0.78 2.88
CA VAL A 37 4.04 0.12 1.72
C VAL A 37 5.53 0.44 1.68
N LEU A 38 6.37 -0.60 1.65
CA LEU A 38 7.82 -0.47 1.68
C LEU A 38 8.39 -0.95 0.35
N ASP A 39 8.89 -0.01 -0.46
CA ASP A 39 9.56 -0.32 -1.72
C ASP A 39 11.01 -0.78 -1.49
N GLY A 40 11.37 -1.91 -2.09
CA GLY A 40 12.70 -2.51 -2.01
C GLY A 40 13.71 -1.96 -3.02
N GLY A 41 13.48 -0.78 -3.58
CA GLY A 41 14.30 -0.20 -4.65
C GLY A 41 13.86 -0.64 -6.04
N SER A 42 12.56 -0.64 -6.30
CA SER A 42 11.99 -1.07 -7.58
C SER A 42 12.41 -0.16 -8.73
N THR A 43 12.49 -0.73 -9.94
CA THR A 43 12.88 -0.04 -11.18
C THR A 43 11.85 -0.18 -12.30
N ASP A 44 10.65 -0.66 -11.98
CA ASP A 44 9.62 -1.08 -12.93
C ASP A 44 8.35 -0.20 -12.92
N GLY A 45 8.39 0.97 -12.26
CA GLY A 45 7.22 1.82 -12.09
C GLY A 45 6.47 1.64 -10.76
N SER A 46 6.86 0.66 -9.92
CA SER A 46 6.19 0.41 -8.63
C SER A 46 6.21 1.64 -7.72
N ARG A 47 7.36 2.31 -7.65
CA ARG A 47 7.57 3.45 -6.75
C ARG A 47 6.67 4.62 -7.11
N GLU A 48 6.58 4.95 -8.39
CA GLU A 48 5.74 6.00 -8.92
C GLU A 48 4.26 5.74 -8.62
N ILE A 49 3.84 4.47 -8.67
CA ILE A 49 2.48 4.08 -8.28
C ILE A 49 2.29 4.29 -6.78
N ILE A 50 3.22 3.83 -5.93
CA ILE A 50 3.14 3.99 -4.46
C ILE A 50 3.04 5.49 -4.09
N GLU A 51 3.84 6.34 -4.73
CA GLU A 51 3.85 7.79 -4.50
C GLU A 51 2.50 8.47 -4.82
N ARG A 52 1.69 7.93 -5.75
CA ARG A 52 0.33 8.43 -6.02
C ARG A 52 -0.66 8.21 -4.86
N TYR A 53 -0.34 7.34 -3.91
CA TYR A 53 -1.18 7.02 -2.75
C TYR A 53 -0.61 7.55 -1.44
N ALA A 54 0.44 8.38 -1.48
CA ALA A 54 1.14 8.86 -0.27
C ALA A 54 0.25 9.69 0.69
N ASP A 55 -0.88 10.21 0.24
CA ASP A 55 -1.87 10.89 1.08
C ASP A 55 -2.78 9.91 1.86
N LYS A 56 -2.76 8.63 1.50
CA LYS A 56 -3.61 7.56 2.05
C LYS A 56 -2.84 6.44 2.76
N LEU A 57 -1.50 6.44 2.63
CA LEU A 57 -0.56 5.56 3.32
C LEU A 57 0.07 6.32 4.48
#